data_AF-A0A3B0QH22-F1
#
_entry.id   AF-A0A3B0QH22-F1
#
_cell.length_a   1.000
_cell.length_b   1.000
_cell.length_c   1.000
_cell.angle_alpha   90.00
_cell.angle_beta   90.00
_cell.angle_gamma   90.00
#
_symmetry.space_group_name_H-M   'P 1'
#
loop_
_entity.id
_entity.type
_entity.pdbx_description
1 polymer ?
#
loop_
_entity_poly.entity_id
_entity_poly.type
_entity_poly.pdbx_seq_one_letter_code
_entity_poly.pdbx_strand_id
1 'polypeptide(L)'
;MTLKNLFPDTHPSHFLSLINLGRKTRYVMDTLRKHAIAITGIFYFICSVSLLSVVICGFSHPLLVIGLTLSLIIVGVMGALALRRAMCELKHPLPSGFRSLIKETYPKIIHDLVFAKSLNLQELRAVLLGLSSGNFHFPSEDCKNRVESFGLERLQKACEGIQLPDLEKILLKNCPLYLINKFIHLGQREFPDAEGMEPAVYWVNRAGLSEINQTAFHPFVWLLARLISEEEYNILSQHARNNTWRDVQSLVESLYTRFRMYLENETVKGFERRGSWLLEDLNRSRASWLLGLCKHGITWDQLQLFKDVECCQLSFLHAFDTSRIGGTLMELLLVVSRYLNEENTEDFDPHITLLTLKEWMHFYHHDSHRVYGFHNGALEFFNKHSKHNLQKPKLSSSHLHYYLIDPNTGERYR
;
A
#
# COMPACT_ATOMS: atom_id res chain seq x y z
N MET A 1 -11.23 -20.29 4.31
CA MET A 1 -10.05 -20.17 5.20
C MET A 1 -10.05 -18.74 5.73
N THR A 2 -9.99 -18.51 7.05
CA THR A 2 -10.09 -17.15 7.63
C THR A 2 -8.71 -16.49 7.68
N LEU A 3 -8.63 -15.16 7.49
CA LEU A 3 -7.39 -14.36 7.61
C LEU A 3 -6.61 -14.62 8.92
N LYS A 4 -7.31 -14.97 10.01
CA LYS A 4 -6.72 -15.36 11.30
C LYS A 4 -5.88 -16.64 11.24
N ASN A 5 -6.19 -17.56 10.32
CA ASN A 5 -5.46 -18.83 10.19
C ASN A 5 -4.19 -18.69 9.33
N LEU A 6 -4.11 -17.66 8.48
CA LEU A 6 -2.93 -17.37 7.67
C LEU A 6 -1.85 -16.63 8.49
N PHE A 7 -2.25 -15.81 9.46
CA PHE A 7 -1.33 -15.02 10.28
C PHE A 7 -1.57 -15.32 11.77
N PRO A 8 -1.01 -16.42 12.31
CA PRO A 8 -1.07 -16.70 13.75
C PRO A 8 -0.36 -15.58 14.51
N ASP A 9 -0.90 -15.21 15.67
CA ASP A 9 -0.50 -14.05 16.48
C ASP A 9 1.02 -13.96 16.72
N THR A 10 1.74 -13.28 15.82
CA THR A 10 3.12 -12.88 16.06
C THR A 10 3.11 -11.87 17.20
N HIS A 11 3.78 -12.24 18.30
CA HIS A 11 3.92 -11.52 19.57
C HIS A 11 3.41 -10.06 19.58
N PRO A 12 2.24 -9.80 20.19
CA PRO A 12 1.62 -8.48 20.11
C PRO A 12 2.20 -7.50 21.14
N SER A 13 3.07 -7.88 22.08
CA SER A 13 3.39 -7.03 23.24
C SER A 13 4.17 -5.74 22.90
N HIS A 14 5.10 -5.77 21.93
CA HIS A 14 5.80 -4.55 21.49
C HIS A 14 5.04 -3.78 20.40
N PHE A 15 4.26 -4.49 19.56
CA PHE A 15 3.50 -3.93 18.44
C PHE A 15 2.14 -3.33 18.84
N LEU A 16 1.52 -3.84 19.90
CA LEU A 16 0.34 -3.25 20.56
C LEU A 16 0.65 -1.83 21.04
N SER A 17 1.90 -1.54 21.41
CA SER A 17 2.28 -0.24 21.98
C SER A 17 2.31 0.87 20.95
N LEU A 18 2.67 0.60 19.68
CA LEU A 18 2.88 1.60 18.61
C LEU A 18 1.65 1.87 17.74
N ILE A 19 0.69 0.94 17.65
CA ILE A 19 -0.52 1.09 16.81
C ILE A 19 -1.81 1.28 17.61
N ASN A 20 -1.86 0.92 18.90
CA ASN A 20 -2.90 1.48 19.79
C ASN A 20 -2.69 2.98 20.12
N LEU A 21 -1.50 3.55 20.37
CA LEU A 21 -0.56 4.00 19.32
C LEU A 21 -1.12 4.98 18.31
N GLY A 22 -1.85 4.52 17.29
CA GLY A 22 -2.30 5.29 16.14
C GLY A 22 -3.82 5.49 16.09
N ARG A 23 -4.59 4.54 16.65
CA ARG A 23 -6.07 4.53 16.64
C ARG A 23 -6.66 5.23 17.87
N LYS A 24 -6.17 4.86 19.06
CA LYS A 24 -6.42 5.64 20.28
C LYS A 24 -5.82 7.01 20.07
N THR A 25 -4.62 7.14 19.52
CA THR A 25 -3.98 8.46 19.36
C THR A 25 -4.56 9.33 18.25
N ARG A 26 -5.30 8.89 17.22
CA ARG A 26 -6.00 9.80 16.29
C ARG A 26 -7.34 10.28 16.84
N TYR A 27 -8.15 9.37 17.40
CA TYR A 27 -9.40 9.75 18.08
C TYR A 27 -9.11 10.51 19.37
N VAL A 28 -8.12 10.07 20.15
CA VAL A 28 -7.55 10.78 21.30
C VAL A 28 -6.64 11.91 20.86
N MET A 29 -6.11 12.05 19.63
CA MET A 29 -5.47 13.32 19.19
C MET A 29 -6.53 14.32 18.77
N ASP A 30 -7.64 13.94 18.14
CA ASP A 30 -8.71 14.91 17.88
C ASP A 30 -9.44 15.28 19.17
N THR A 31 -9.59 14.31 20.09
CA THR A 31 -10.12 14.56 21.44
C THR A 31 -9.10 15.30 22.29
N LEU A 32 -7.81 14.93 22.34
CA LEU A 32 -6.72 15.66 22.99
C LEU A 32 -6.43 16.97 22.28
N ARG A 33 -6.72 17.16 21.00
CA ARG A 33 -6.59 18.45 20.30
C ARG A 33 -7.74 19.34 20.69
N LYS A 34 -8.96 18.82 20.76
CA LYS A 34 -10.10 19.55 21.36
C LYS A 34 -9.82 19.87 22.83
N HIS A 35 -9.28 18.92 23.59
CA HIS A 35 -8.93 19.10 24.99
C HIS A 35 -7.67 19.94 25.16
N ALA A 36 -6.69 19.92 24.26
CA ALA A 36 -5.48 20.75 24.33
C ALA A 36 -5.78 22.15 23.86
N ILE A 37 -6.58 22.34 22.81
CA ILE A 37 -7.11 23.67 22.45
C ILE A 37 -7.98 24.20 23.59
N ALA A 38 -8.80 23.36 24.22
CA ALA A 38 -9.59 23.76 25.39
C ALA A 38 -8.70 24.03 26.61
N ILE A 39 -7.70 23.21 26.93
CA ILE A 39 -6.79 23.36 28.06
C ILE A 39 -5.88 24.56 27.85
N THR A 40 -5.29 24.73 26.66
CA THR A 40 -4.52 25.91 26.28
C THR A 40 -5.40 27.15 26.28
N GLY A 41 -6.67 27.06 25.83
CA GLY A 41 -7.64 28.14 25.92
C GLY A 41 -8.03 28.49 27.36
N ILE A 42 -8.26 27.49 28.22
CA ILE A 42 -8.53 27.65 29.66
C ILE A 42 -7.31 28.23 30.36
N PHE A 43 -6.11 27.76 30.04
CA PHE A 43 -4.86 28.27 30.60
C PHE A 43 -4.60 29.72 30.16
N TYR A 44 -4.86 30.04 28.89
CA TYR A 44 -4.79 31.41 28.37
C TYR A 44 -5.83 32.32 29.03
N PHE A 45 -7.05 31.81 29.26
CA PHE A 45 -8.10 32.52 29.98
C PHE A 45 -7.73 32.76 31.44
N ILE A 46 -7.24 31.74 32.16
CA ILE A 46 -6.78 31.87 33.54
C ILE A 46 -5.62 32.85 33.63
N CYS A 47 -4.58 32.73 32.79
CA CYS A 47 -3.46 33.67 32.78
C CYS A 47 -3.91 35.10 32.42
N SER A 48 -4.85 35.27 31.49
CA SER A 48 -5.40 36.58 31.14
C SER A 48 -6.24 37.18 32.27
N VAL A 49 -7.04 36.38 32.97
CA VAL A 49 -7.84 36.81 34.13
C VAL A 49 -6.95 37.10 35.33
N SER A 50 -5.91 36.30 35.57
CA SER A 50 -4.90 36.57 36.60
C SER A 50 -4.12 37.85 36.30
N LEU A 51 -3.73 38.09 35.04
CA LEU A 51 -3.09 39.34 34.63
C LEU A 51 -4.03 40.54 34.84
N LEU A 52 -5.29 40.42 34.41
CA LEU A 52 -6.30 41.45 34.58
C LEU A 52 -6.56 41.72 36.08
N SER A 53 -6.61 40.68 36.92
CA SER A 53 -6.79 40.80 38.36
C SER A 53 -5.58 41.44 39.05
N VAL A 54 -4.35 41.14 38.63
CA VAL A 54 -3.13 41.78 39.16
C VAL A 54 -3.10 43.27 38.79
N VAL A 55 -3.54 43.61 37.57
CA VAL A 55 -3.66 45.00 37.09
C VAL A 55 -4.78 45.76 37.83
N ILE A 56 -5.95 45.16 38.00
CA ILE A 56 -7.10 45.77 38.71
C ILE A 56 -6.81 45.94 40.21
N CYS A 57 -6.16 44.96 40.85
CA CYS A 57 -5.81 45.02 42.28
C CYS A 57 -4.58 45.90 42.57
N GLY A 58 -4.00 46.58 41.58
CA GLY A 58 -2.90 47.53 41.78
C GLY A 58 -1.57 46.89 42.21
N PHE A 59 -1.40 45.58 42.03
CA PHE A 59 -0.12 44.90 42.29
C PHE A 59 0.87 45.20 41.16
N SER A 60 1.47 46.39 41.23
CA SER A 60 2.38 46.93 40.22
C SER A 60 3.83 46.50 40.42
N HIS A 61 4.10 45.23 40.76
CA HIS A 61 5.49 44.76 40.73
C HIS A 61 5.85 44.45 39.27
N PRO A 62 6.69 45.28 38.61
CA PRO A 62 6.89 45.20 37.16
C PRO A 62 7.40 43.83 36.70
N LEU A 63 8.15 43.12 37.56
CA LEU A 63 8.64 41.77 37.31
C LEU A 63 7.52 40.73 37.15
N LEU A 64 6.42 40.84 37.91
CA LEU A 64 5.30 39.89 37.81
C LEU A 64 4.50 40.09 36.51
N VAL A 65 4.28 41.35 36.12
CA VAL A 65 3.59 41.69 34.88
C VAL A 65 4.42 41.26 33.66
N ILE A 66 5.74 41.49 33.69
CA ILE A 66 6.67 41.05 32.64
C ILE A 66 6.74 39.51 32.58
N GLY A 67 6.78 38.82 33.73
CA GLY A 67 6.81 37.36 33.78
C GLY A 67 5.54 36.70 33.21
N LEU A 68 4.35 37.24 33.55
CA LEU A 68 3.08 36.74 33.03
C LEU A 68 2.92 37.00 31.53
N THR A 69 3.33 38.18 31.05
CA THR A 69 3.29 38.51 29.61
C THR A 69 4.24 37.63 28.80
N LEU A 70 5.47 37.41 29.26
CA LEU A 70 6.40 36.47 28.64
C LEU A 70 5.86 35.04 28.64
N SER A 71 5.24 34.60 29.74
CA SER A 71 4.64 33.26 29.84
C SER A 71 3.50 33.08 28.83
N LEU A 72 2.63 34.07 28.67
CA LEU A 72 1.55 34.08 27.66
C LEU A 72 2.11 34.03 26.23
N ILE A 73 3.18 34.79 25.95
CA ILE A 73 3.85 34.77 24.64
C ILE A 73 4.43 33.39 24.35
N ILE A 74 5.15 32.78 25.30
CA ILE A 74 5.75 31.45 25.13
C ILE A 74 4.66 30.39 24.89
N VAL A 75 3.59 30.39 25.69
CA VAL A 75 2.47 29.45 25.49
C VAL A 75 1.80 29.67 24.14
N GLY A 76 1.58 30.92 23.73
CA GLY A 76 1.02 31.26 22.42
C GLY A 76 1.89 30.76 21.27
N VAL A 77 3.20 31.00 21.32
CA VAL A 77 4.16 30.54 20.32
C VAL A 77 4.23 29.01 20.28
N MET A 78 4.30 28.35 21.43
CA MET A 78 4.31 26.89 21.52
C MET A 78 3.02 26.27 20.98
N GLY A 79 1.86 26.86 21.30
CA GLY A 79 0.56 26.45 20.78
C GLY A 79 0.45 26.63 19.27
N ALA A 80 0.89 27.77 18.73
CA ALA A 80 0.92 28.04 17.30
C ALA A 80 1.87 27.08 16.56
N LEU A 81 3.04 26.79 17.11
CA LEU A 81 3.98 25.81 16.56
C LEU A 81 3.42 24.39 16.59
N ALA A 82 2.76 23.99 17.67
CA ALA A 82 2.11 22.69 17.78
C ALA A 82 0.95 22.55 16.78
N LEU A 83 0.11 23.58 16.63
CA LEU A 83 -0.97 23.59 15.65
C LEU A 83 -0.42 23.55 14.22
N ARG A 84 0.62 24.32 13.93
CA ARG A 84 1.29 24.31 12.62
C ARG A 84 1.84 22.93 12.31
N ARG A 85 2.54 22.28 13.25
CA ARG A 85 3.02 20.90 13.08
C ARG A 85 1.88 19.92 12.82
N ALA A 86 0.79 20.01 13.59
CA ALA A 86 -0.38 19.15 13.39
C ALA A 86 -1.04 19.36 12.02
N MET A 87 -1.12 20.61 11.54
CA MET A 87 -1.64 20.90 10.20
C MET A 87 -0.71 20.42 9.09
N CYS A 88 0.61 20.56 9.26
CA CYS A 88 1.60 20.01 8.31
C CYS A 88 1.56 18.49 8.25
N GLU A 89 1.36 17.82 9.39
CA GLU A 89 1.14 16.37 9.47
C GLU A 89 -0.11 15.93 8.70
N LEU A 90 -1.20 16.69 8.83
CA LEU A 90 -2.49 16.37 8.20
C LEU A 90 -2.53 16.65 6.70
N LYS A 91 -1.78 17.67 6.25
CA LYS A 91 -1.73 18.12 4.85
C LYS A 91 -0.51 17.61 4.10
N HIS A 92 0.26 16.68 4.68
CA HIS A 92 1.47 16.18 4.04
C HIS A 92 1.11 15.48 2.72
N PRO A 93 1.85 15.69 1.61
CA PRO A 93 1.59 15.00 0.34
C PRO A 93 1.71 13.46 0.39
N LEU A 94 2.18 12.89 1.49
CA LEU A 94 2.49 11.46 1.62
C LEU A 94 1.77 10.90 2.85
N PRO A 95 1.12 9.73 2.75
CA PRO A 95 0.40 9.14 3.86
C PRO A 95 1.33 8.74 5.00
N SER A 96 0.79 8.71 6.22
CA SER A 96 1.54 8.45 7.45
C SER A 96 2.25 7.10 7.46
N GLY A 97 1.62 6.04 6.95
CA GLY A 97 2.27 4.72 6.88
C GLY A 97 3.47 4.72 5.96
N PHE A 98 3.35 5.35 4.78
CA PHE A 98 4.48 5.47 3.87
C PHE A 98 5.62 6.33 4.45
N ARG A 99 5.30 7.41 5.18
CA ARG A 99 6.32 8.20 5.89
C ARG A 99 7.01 7.40 6.99
N SER A 100 6.28 6.54 7.69
CA SER A 100 6.86 5.63 8.69
C SER A 100 7.80 4.61 8.03
N LEU A 101 7.42 4.10 6.86
CA LEU A 101 8.27 3.23 6.06
C LEU A 101 9.57 3.92 5.61
N ILE A 102 9.49 5.19 5.19
CA ILE A 102 10.69 5.98 4.85
C ILE A 102 11.62 6.09 6.07
N LYS A 103 11.06 6.38 7.25
CA LYS A 103 11.82 6.48 8.51
C LYS A 103 12.53 5.17 8.89
N GLU A 104 11.88 4.04 8.62
CA GLU A 104 12.40 2.70 8.92
C GLU A 104 13.46 2.26 7.91
N THR A 105 13.39 2.74 6.66
CA THR A 105 14.17 2.18 5.55
C THR A 105 15.35 3.06 5.11
N TYR A 106 15.23 4.38 5.23
CA TYR A 106 16.24 5.33 4.76
C TYR A 106 16.99 6.00 5.91
N PRO A 107 18.21 6.54 5.67
CA PRO A 107 18.90 7.40 6.61
C PRO A 107 18.00 8.52 7.13
N LYS A 108 18.11 8.82 8.43
CA LYS A 108 17.26 9.81 9.11
C LYS A 108 17.19 11.16 8.39
N ILE A 109 18.29 11.59 7.76
CA ILE A 109 18.34 12.86 7.02
C ILE A 109 17.37 12.91 5.83
N ILE A 110 17.08 11.78 5.18
CA ILE A 110 16.12 11.68 4.07
C ILE A 110 14.70 11.82 4.63
N HIS A 111 14.40 11.12 5.72
CA HIS A 111 13.12 11.29 6.42
C HIS A 111 12.91 12.74 6.87
N ASP A 112 13.93 13.36 7.46
CA ASP A 112 13.87 14.74 7.94
C ASP A 112 13.66 15.72 6.77
N LEU A 113 14.27 15.49 5.61
CA LEU A 113 14.03 16.26 4.39
C LEU A 113 12.58 16.13 3.93
N VAL A 114 12.09 14.90 3.76
CA VAL A 114 10.72 14.63 3.31
C VAL A 114 9.72 15.36 4.19
N PHE A 115 9.91 15.28 5.51
CA PHE A 115 9.02 15.92 6.47
C PHE A 115 9.15 17.45 6.48
N ALA A 116 10.37 17.98 6.62
CA ALA A 116 10.62 19.40 6.78
C ALA A 116 10.30 20.21 5.52
N LYS A 117 10.48 19.60 4.34
CA LYS A 117 10.22 20.23 3.04
C LYS A 117 8.94 19.73 2.38
N SER A 118 8.18 18.85 3.03
CA SER A 118 6.91 18.30 2.54
C SER A 118 7.02 17.75 1.12
N LEU A 119 8.01 16.89 0.88
CA LEU A 119 8.25 16.33 -0.45
C LEU A 119 7.09 15.41 -0.85
N ASN A 120 6.67 15.49 -2.12
CA ASN A 120 5.79 14.51 -2.73
C ASN A 120 6.59 13.29 -3.27
N LEU A 121 5.89 12.31 -3.84
CA LEU A 121 6.51 11.06 -4.31
C LEU A 121 7.52 11.29 -5.46
N GLN A 122 7.16 12.12 -6.44
CA GLN A 122 8.02 12.42 -7.59
C GLN A 122 9.27 13.19 -7.16
N GLU A 123 9.12 14.15 -6.25
CA GLU A 123 10.23 14.91 -5.67
C GLU A 123 11.19 14.01 -4.87
N LEU A 124 10.64 13.09 -4.06
CA LEU A 124 11.44 12.09 -3.36
C LEU A 124 12.20 11.19 -4.34
N ARG A 125 11.54 10.72 -5.41
CA ARG A 125 12.16 9.90 -6.45
C ARG A 125 13.33 10.64 -7.10
N ALA A 126 13.15 11.92 -7.47
CA ALA A 126 14.20 12.76 -8.03
C ALA A 126 15.39 12.96 -7.07
N VAL A 127 15.13 13.21 -5.78
CA VAL A 127 16.19 13.35 -4.77
C VAL A 127 16.99 12.06 -4.61
N LEU A 128 16.31 10.91 -4.50
CA LEU A 128 16.99 9.61 -4.34
C LEU A 128 17.84 9.26 -5.57
N LEU A 129 17.34 9.53 -6.78
CA LEU A 129 18.10 9.37 -8.03
C LEU A 129 19.30 10.31 -8.11
N GLY A 130 19.16 11.55 -7.65
CA GLY A 130 20.28 12.49 -7.59
C GLY A 130 21.35 12.07 -6.59
N LEU A 131 20.96 11.50 -5.45
CA LEU A 131 21.89 10.98 -4.45
C LEU A 131 22.64 9.74 -4.94
N SER A 132 22.00 8.87 -5.73
CA SER A 132 22.65 7.66 -6.25
C SER A 132 23.51 7.93 -7.49
N SER A 133 23.11 8.84 -8.36
CA SER A 133 23.82 9.16 -9.61
C SER A 133 24.84 10.30 -9.49
N GLY A 134 24.74 11.12 -8.44
CA GLY A 134 25.51 12.35 -8.28
C GLY A 134 24.94 13.56 -9.06
N ASN A 135 23.97 13.35 -9.95
CA ASN A 135 23.36 14.40 -10.77
C ASN A 135 21.90 14.62 -10.40
N PHE A 136 21.59 15.80 -9.87
CA PHE A 136 20.23 16.15 -9.45
C PHE A 136 19.42 16.73 -10.61
N HIS A 137 18.29 16.10 -10.90
CA HIS A 137 17.29 16.60 -11.86
C HIS A 137 15.96 16.74 -11.14
N PHE A 138 15.64 17.96 -10.72
CA PHE A 138 14.43 18.25 -9.95
C PHE A 138 13.23 18.46 -10.87
N PRO A 139 12.01 18.03 -10.46
CA PRO A 139 10.80 18.19 -11.27
C PRO A 139 10.35 19.66 -11.39
N SER A 140 10.78 20.54 -10.48
CA SER A 140 10.45 21.96 -10.48
C SER A 140 11.51 22.80 -9.77
N GLU A 141 11.58 24.09 -10.09
CA GLU A 141 12.50 25.03 -9.42
C GLU A 141 12.13 25.23 -7.94
N ASP A 142 10.84 25.12 -7.59
CA ASP A 142 10.40 25.13 -6.20
C ASP A 142 10.96 23.93 -5.41
N CYS A 143 10.92 22.73 -6.00
CA CYS A 143 11.50 21.54 -5.38
C CYS A 143 13.00 21.73 -5.15
N LYS A 144 13.73 22.21 -6.16
CA LYS A 144 15.17 22.53 -6.05
C LYS A 144 15.44 23.52 -4.91
N ASN A 145 14.75 24.65 -4.88
CA ASN A 145 14.89 25.67 -3.83
C ASN A 145 14.60 25.10 -2.43
N ARG A 146 13.58 24.23 -2.30
CA ARG A 146 13.25 23.56 -1.04
C ARG A 146 14.35 22.60 -0.59
N VAL A 147 14.94 21.83 -1.51
CA VAL A 147 16.03 20.88 -1.21
C VAL A 147 17.34 21.61 -0.90
N GLU A 148 17.71 22.62 -1.69
CA GLU A 148 18.90 23.44 -1.45
C GLU A 148 18.82 24.16 -0.09
N SER A 149 17.67 24.76 0.23
CA SER A 149 17.44 25.40 1.53
C SER A 149 17.35 24.42 2.72
N PHE A 150 17.30 23.10 2.48
CA PHE A 150 17.50 22.09 3.53
C PHE A 150 18.99 21.85 3.81
N GLY A 151 19.84 22.07 2.80
CA GLY A 151 21.27 21.78 2.81
C GLY A 151 21.59 20.55 1.96
N LEU A 152 21.61 20.72 0.63
CA LEU A 152 21.91 19.65 -0.32
C LEU A 152 23.29 19.02 -0.11
N GLU A 153 24.32 19.85 0.15
CA GLU A 153 25.68 19.36 0.43
C GLU A 153 25.73 18.47 1.68
N ARG A 154 25.00 18.87 2.74
CA ARG A 154 24.88 18.07 3.97
C ARG A 154 24.17 16.75 3.69
N LEU A 155 23.13 16.77 2.84
CA LEU A 155 22.40 15.57 2.43
C LEU A 155 23.32 14.61 1.67
N GLN A 156 24.06 15.09 0.68
CA GLN A 156 25.01 14.29 -0.09
C GLN A 156 26.07 13.66 0.81
N LYS A 157 26.72 14.46 1.67
CA LYS A 157 27.74 13.97 2.60
C LYS A 157 27.22 12.92 3.59
N ALA A 158 25.98 13.06 4.05
CA ALA A 158 25.37 12.11 4.98
C ALA A 158 24.96 10.79 4.31
N CYS A 159 24.80 10.79 2.98
CA CYS A 159 24.46 9.62 2.19
C CYS A 159 25.66 9.04 1.41
N GLU A 160 26.82 9.68 1.50
CA GLU A 160 28.05 9.25 0.82
C GLU A 160 28.46 7.84 1.29
N GLY A 161 28.71 6.95 0.33
CA GLY A 161 29.06 5.56 0.60
C GLY A 161 27.91 4.67 1.12
N ILE A 162 26.69 5.21 1.27
CA ILE A 162 25.51 4.43 1.67
C ILE A 162 24.81 3.92 0.43
N GLN A 163 24.66 2.60 0.30
CA GLN A 163 23.78 2.03 -0.71
C GLN A 163 22.31 2.30 -0.33
N LEU A 164 21.72 3.31 -0.98
CA LEU A 164 20.32 3.65 -0.75
C LEU A 164 19.40 2.54 -1.28
N PRO A 165 18.40 2.12 -0.49
CA PRO A 165 17.38 1.20 -0.97
C PRO A 165 16.64 1.74 -2.20
N ASP A 166 16.25 0.84 -3.10
CA ASP A 166 15.47 1.19 -4.30
C ASP A 166 14.02 1.51 -3.91
N LEU A 167 13.60 2.75 -4.19
CA LEU A 167 12.26 3.24 -3.92
C LEU A 167 11.18 2.39 -4.62
N GLU A 168 11.41 1.98 -5.87
CA GLU A 168 10.43 1.21 -6.64
C GLU A 168 10.21 -0.18 -6.02
N LYS A 169 11.27 -0.82 -5.53
CA LYS A 169 11.16 -2.07 -4.80
C LYS A 169 10.43 -1.90 -3.47
N ILE A 170 10.67 -0.81 -2.77
CA ILE A 170 9.95 -0.49 -1.52
C ILE A 170 8.45 -0.30 -1.79
N LEU A 171 8.10 0.44 -2.84
CA LEU A 171 6.70 0.67 -3.22
C LEU A 171 6.00 -0.64 -3.59
N LEU A 172 6.61 -1.46 -4.46
CA LEU A 172 6.07 -2.76 -4.85
C LEU A 172 5.82 -3.69 -3.65
N LYS A 173 6.78 -3.74 -2.72
CA LYS A 173 6.75 -4.61 -1.54
C LYS A 173 5.80 -4.14 -0.44
N ASN A 174 5.53 -2.84 -0.34
CA ASN A 174 4.82 -2.30 0.82
C ASN A 174 3.50 -1.62 0.49
N CYS A 175 3.24 -1.24 -0.77
CA CYS A 175 2.05 -0.51 -1.18
C CYS A 175 1.25 -1.36 -2.19
N PRO A 176 0.24 -2.14 -1.75
CA PRO A 176 -0.40 -3.11 -2.64
C PRO A 176 -1.14 -2.49 -3.83
N LEU A 177 -1.74 -1.31 -3.66
CA LEU A 177 -2.39 -0.60 -4.78
C LEU A 177 -1.37 -0.05 -5.78
N TYR A 178 -0.16 0.31 -5.33
CA TYR A 178 0.94 0.64 -6.24
C TYR A 178 1.34 -0.57 -7.10
N LEU A 179 1.52 -1.75 -6.48
CA LEU A 179 1.80 -3.00 -7.18
C LEU A 179 0.70 -3.32 -8.22
N ILE A 180 -0.56 -3.28 -7.81
CA ILE A 180 -1.70 -3.57 -8.69
C ILE A 180 -1.75 -2.58 -9.86
N ASN A 181 -1.53 -1.30 -9.60
CA ASN A 181 -1.51 -0.28 -10.65
C ASN A 181 -0.39 -0.57 -11.67
N LYS A 182 0.83 -0.85 -11.21
CA LYS A 182 1.96 -1.17 -12.10
C LYS A 182 1.70 -2.45 -12.90
N PHE A 183 1.10 -3.45 -12.27
CA PHE A 183 0.68 -4.70 -12.93
C PHE A 183 -0.34 -4.46 -14.05
N ILE A 184 -1.34 -3.61 -13.83
CA ILE A 184 -2.34 -3.23 -14.84
C ILE A 184 -1.67 -2.51 -16.02
N HIS A 185 -0.74 -1.57 -15.75
CA HIS A 185 -0.06 -0.78 -16.79
C HIS A 185 0.87 -1.61 -17.68
N LEU A 186 1.47 -2.68 -17.16
CA LEU A 186 2.30 -3.59 -17.95
C LEU A 186 1.47 -4.55 -18.84
N GLY A 187 0.16 -4.64 -18.62
CA GLY A 187 -0.72 -5.53 -19.37
C GLY A 187 -1.06 -5.02 -20.77
N GLN A 188 -1.08 -5.93 -21.75
CA GLN A 188 -1.44 -5.60 -23.14
C GLN A 188 -2.95 -5.29 -23.27
N ARG A 189 -3.30 -4.13 -23.84
CA ARG A 189 -4.71 -3.70 -23.95
C ARG A 189 -5.59 -4.60 -24.82
N GLU A 190 -5.00 -5.39 -25.71
CA GLU A 190 -5.73 -6.32 -26.59
C GLU A 190 -6.61 -7.31 -25.84
N PHE A 191 -6.19 -7.76 -24.65
CA PHE A 191 -6.96 -8.72 -23.84
C PHE A 191 -8.23 -8.11 -23.24
N PRO A 192 -8.18 -7.00 -22.47
CA PRO A 192 -9.38 -6.34 -21.98
C PRO A 192 -10.29 -5.85 -23.13
N ASP A 193 -9.72 -5.32 -24.21
CA ASP A 193 -10.48 -4.80 -25.35
C ASP A 193 -11.29 -5.92 -26.04
N ALA A 194 -10.70 -7.11 -26.21
CA ALA A 194 -11.38 -8.27 -26.79
C ALA A 194 -12.58 -8.74 -25.96
N GLU A 195 -12.56 -8.50 -24.65
CA GLU A 195 -13.66 -8.85 -23.73
C GLU A 195 -14.61 -7.68 -23.46
N GLY A 196 -14.33 -6.49 -24.02
CA GLY A 196 -15.11 -5.28 -23.77
C GLY A 196 -15.04 -4.79 -22.32
N MET A 197 -13.90 -5.00 -21.64
CA MET A 197 -13.67 -4.65 -20.24
C MET A 197 -12.67 -3.52 -20.08
N GLU A 198 -12.78 -2.75 -19.01
CA GLU A 198 -11.71 -1.83 -18.61
C GLU A 198 -10.47 -2.61 -18.15
N PRO A 199 -9.24 -2.18 -18.48
CA PRO A 199 -8.02 -2.88 -18.05
C PRO A 199 -7.93 -3.07 -16.53
N ALA A 200 -8.35 -2.06 -15.75
CA ALA A 200 -8.34 -2.12 -14.29
C ALA A 200 -9.30 -3.16 -13.70
N VAL A 201 -10.33 -3.56 -14.46
CA VAL A 201 -11.29 -4.61 -14.11
C VAL A 201 -10.77 -5.95 -14.57
N TYR A 202 -10.32 -6.05 -15.82
CA TYR A 202 -9.86 -7.28 -16.44
C TYR A 202 -8.71 -7.93 -15.68
N TRP A 203 -7.61 -7.20 -15.44
CA TRP A 203 -6.37 -7.77 -14.91
C TRP A 203 -6.44 -8.23 -13.45
N VAL A 204 -7.43 -7.73 -12.70
CA VAL A 204 -7.66 -8.14 -11.31
C VAL A 204 -8.79 -9.15 -11.16
N ASN A 205 -9.39 -9.55 -12.28
CA ASN A 205 -10.47 -10.54 -12.30
C ASN A 205 -9.89 -11.96 -12.17
N ARG A 206 -10.78 -12.95 -12.18
CA ARG A 206 -10.42 -14.37 -12.19
C ARG A 206 -9.53 -14.68 -13.38
N ALA A 207 -8.48 -15.45 -13.14
CA ALA A 207 -7.50 -15.83 -14.13
C ALA A 207 -8.19 -16.54 -15.31
N GLY A 208 -7.92 -16.03 -16.51
CA GLY A 208 -8.48 -16.54 -17.75
C GLY A 208 -9.97 -16.26 -17.91
N LEU A 209 -10.54 -15.41 -17.04
CA LEU A 209 -11.98 -15.22 -16.89
C LEU A 209 -12.69 -16.57 -16.69
N SER A 210 -12.12 -17.46 -15.88
CA SER A 210 -12.63 -18.82 -15.68
C SER A 210 -13.56 -18.96 -14.47
N GLU A 211 -14.23 -20.11 -14.32
CA GLU A 211 -14.93 -20.42 -13.06
C GLU A 211 -13.99 -20.58 -11.86
N ILE A 212 -12.68 -20.70 -12.11
CA ILE A 212 -11.65 -20.83 -11.07
C ILE A 212 -11.57 -19.51 -10.32
N ASN A 213 -11.91 -19.54 -9.04
CA ASN A 213 -11.91 -18.36 -8.18
C ASN A 213 -10.49 -17.97 -7.70
N GLN A 214 -9.57 -17.81 -8.64
CA GLN A 214 -8.19 -17.39 -8.41
C GLN A 214 -7.84 -16.25 -9.35
N THR A 215 -7.12 -15.25 -8.85
CA THR A 215 -6.65 -14.09 -9.63
C THR A 215 -5.14 -14.16 -9.82
N ALA A 216 -4.56 -13.22 -10.57
CA ALA A 216 -3.11 -13.08 -10.68
C ALA A 216 -2.40 -12.82 -9.32
N PHE A 217 -3.15 -12.45 -8.28
CA PHE A 217 -2.63 -12.18 -6.94
C PHE A 217 -2.65 -13.42 -6.03
N HIS A 218 -2.79 -14.62 -6.61
CA HIS A 218 -2.68 -15.87 -5.86
C HIS A 218 -1.22 -16.14 -5.41
N PRO A 219 -1.00 -16.69 -4.20
CA PRO A 219 0.31 -17.16 -3.73
C PRO A 219 1.02 -18.16 -4.64
N PHE A 220 0.32 -18.82 -5.57
CA PHE A 220 0.97 -19.69 -6.57
C PHE A 220 1.68 -18.90 -7.66
N VAL A 221 1.20 -17.70 -7.98
CA VAL A 221 1.87 -16.81 -8.95
C VAL A 221 3.20 -16.30 -8.38
N TRP A 222 3.27 -16.10 -7.05
CA TRP A 222 4.51 -15.82 -6.33
C TRP A 222 5.56 -16.92 -6.48
N LEU A 223 5.13 -18.20 -6.39
CA LEU A 223 5.99 -19.37 -6.60
C LEU A 223 6.44 -19.45 -8.05
N LEU A 224 5.48 -19.31 -8.98
CA LEU A 224 5.72 -19.37 -10.42
C LEU A 224 6.81 -18.36 -10.81
N ALA A 225 6.65 -17.10 -10.41
CA ALA A 225 7.59 -16.02 -10.71
C ALA A 225 9.02 -16.32 -10.22
N ARG A 226 9.21 -17.15 -9.20
CA ARG A 226 10.55 -17.50 -8.67
C ARG A 226 11.19 -18.70 -9.34
N LEU A 227 10.39 -19.63 -9.83
CA LEU A 227 10.86 -20.98 -10.16
C LEU A 227 10.82 -21.28 -11.66
N ILE A 228 10.03 -20.54 -12.43
CA ILE A 228 9.95 -20.72 -13.89
C ILE A 228 10.99 -19.84 -14.60
N SER A 229 11.52 -20.34 -15.73
CA SER A 229 12.30 -19.52 -16.66
C SER A 229 11.41 -18.75 -17.63
N GLU A 230 11.97 -17.76 -18.32
CA GLU A 230 11.24 -16.99 -19.34
C GLU A 230 10.83 -17.88 -20.51
N GLU A 231 11.73 -18.76 -20.95
CA GLU A 231 11.50 -19.71 -22.04
C GLU A 231 10.36 -20.68 -21.69
N GLU A 232 10.38 -21.24 -20.48
CA GLU A 232 9.32 -22.12 -19.99
C GLU A 232 7.97 -21.40 -19.94
N TYR A 233 7.94 -20.15 -19.46
CA TYR A 233 6.72 -19.36 -19.38
C TYR A 233 6.16 -19.02 -20.76
N ASN A 234 7.03 -18.69 -21.72
CA ASN A 234 6.64 -18.41 -23.10
C ASN A 234 6.06 -19.65 -23.79
N ILE A 235 6.65 -20.84 -23.56
CA ILE A 235 6.11 -22.11 -24.05
C ILE A 235 4.69 -22.34 -23.50
N LEU A 236 4.50 -22.22 -22.18
CA LEU A 236 3.17 -22.38 -21.58
C LEU A 236 2.16 -21.37 -22.15
N SER A 237 2.55 -20.10 -22.24
CA SER A 237 1.69 -19.03 -22.75
C SER A 237 1.28 -19.27 -24.20
N GLN A 238 2.20 -19.73 -25.05
CA GLN A 238 1.93 -20.06 -26.45
C GLN A 238 0.96 -21.24 -26.58
N HIS A 239 1.19 -22.33 -25.84
CA HIS A 239 0.31 -23.50 -25.88
C HIS A 239 -1.08 -23.20 -25.29
N ALA A 240 -1.15 -22.38 -24.25
CA ALA A 240 -2.42 -21.86 -23.76
C ALA A 240 -3.14 -21.09 -24.85
N ARG A 241 -2.49 -20.11 -25.50
CA ARG A 241 -3.10 -19.30 -26.57
C ARG A 241 -3.62 -20.15 -27.74
N ASN A 242 -2.88 -21.19 -28.13
CA ASN A 242 -3.19 -22.04 -29.27
C ASN A 242 -4.14 -23.21 -28.99
N ASN A 243 -4.68 -23.33 -27.77
CA ASN A 243 -5.53 -24.46 -27.35
C ASN A 243 -4.83 -25.83 -27.45
N THR A 244 -3.51 -25.86 -27.24
CA THR A 244 -2.68 -27.07 -27.30
C THR A 244 -2.07 -27.40 -25.94
N TRP A 245 -2.82 -27.15 -24.85
CA TRP A 245 -2.34 -27.31 -23.48
C TRP A 245 -1.93 -28.75 -23.11
N ARG A 246 -2.47 -29.74 -23.82
CA ARG A 246 -2.12 -31.16 -23.66
C ARG A 246 -0.64 -31.43 -23.93
N ASP A 247 -0.03 -30.66 -24.82
CA ASP A 247 1.33 -30.91 -25.28
C ASP A 247 2.38 -30.42 -24.27
N VAL A 248 1.98 -29.60 -23.29
CA VAL A 248 2.86 -29.06 -22.25
C VAL A 248 2.65 -29.69 -20.87
N GLN A 249 1.88 -30.79 -20.77
CA GLN A 249 1.60 -31.44 -19.48
C GLN A 249 2.87 -31.90 -18.76
N SER A 250 3.88 -32.38 -19.48
CA SER A 250 5.17 -32.77 -18.88
C SER A 250 5.89 -31.59 -18.20
N LEU A 251 5.84 -30.39 -18.83
CA LEU A 251 6.38 -29.17 -18.25
C LEU A 251 5.58 -28.72 -17.02
N VAL A 252 4.25 -28.81 -17.09
CA VAL A 252 3.35 -28.50 -15.96
C VAL A 252 3.64 -29.40 -14.75
N GLU A 253 3.77 -30.71 -14.95
CA GLU A 253 4.10 -31.66 -13.88
C GLU A 253 5.51 -31.44 -13.31
N SER A 254 6.47 -31.11 -14.17
CA SER A 254 7.83 -30.72 -13.75
C SER A 254 7.83 -29.46 -12.88
N LEU A 255 7.06 -28.43 -13.26
CA LEU A 255 6.87 -27.23 -12.44
C LEU A 255 6.22 -27.54 -11.10
N TYR A 256 5.19 -28.37 -11.09
CA TYR A 256 4.51 -28.78 -9.87
C TYR A 256 5.45 -29.51 -8.90
N THR A 257 6.32 -30.38 -9.45
CA THR A 257 7.37 -31.06 -8.67
C THR A 257 8.36 -30.06 -8.07
N ARG A 258 8.82 -29.07 -8.85
CA ARG A 258 9.67 -27.98 -8.35
C ARG A 258 8.97 -27.16 -7.26
N PHE A 259 7.68 -26.87 -7.42
CA PHE A 259 6.90 -26.12 -6.42
C PHE A 259 6.81 -26.87 -5.10
N ARG A 260 6.49 -28.16 -5.16
CA ARG A 260 6.47 -29.03 -3.97
C ARG A 260 7.83 -29.06 -3.27
N MET A 261 8.89 -29.35 -4.02
CA MET A 261 10.25 -29.39 -3.46
C MET A 261 10.65 -28.07 -2.80
N TYR A 262 10.28 -26.94 -3.41
CA TYR A 262 10.55 -25.63 -2.84
C TYR A 262 9.81 -25.45 -1.49
N LEU A 263 8.51 -25.74 -1.45
CA LEU A 263 7.70 -25.56 -0.23
C LEU A 263 8.05 -26.51 0.92
N GLU A 264 8.58 -27.69 0.60
CA GLU A 264 9.04 -28.67 1.60
C GLU A 264 10.37 -28.26 2.25
N ASN A 265 11.25 -27.59 1.48
CA ASN A 265 12.61 -27.28 1.89
C ASN A 265 12.81 -25.84 2.37
N GLU A 266 11.98 -24.89 1.91
CA GLU A 266 12.13 -23.46 2.22
C GLU A 266 11.14 -22.98 3.27
N THR A 267 11.62 -22.10 4.16
CA THR A 267 10.75 -21.37 5.09
C THR A 267 10.29 -20.08 4.43
N VAL A 268 8.98 -19.97 4.16
CA VAL A 268 8.40 -18.78 3.54
C VAL A 268 8.38 -17.64 4.56
N LYS A 269 9.23 -16.62 4.35
CA LYS A 269 9.25 -15.41 5.19
C LYS A 269 7.85 -14.80 5.32
N GLY A 270 7.47 -14.44 6.54
CA GLY A 270 6.11 -13.96 6.88
C GLY A 270 5.18 -15.06 7.40
N PHE A 271 5.60 -16.33 7.38
CA PHE A 271 4.89 -17.45 8.00
C PHE A 271 5.87 -18.25 8.86
N GLU A 272 5.59 -18.40 10.16
CA GLU A 272 6.46 -19.13 11.10
C GLU A 272 6.49 -20.65 10.85
N ARG A 273 5.61 -21.17 10.00
CA ARG A 273 5.58 -22.57 9.57
C ARG A 273 6.13 -22.70 8.14
N ARG A 274 6.95 -23.73 7.88
CA ARG A 274 7.24 -24.22 6.50
C ARG A 274 5.91 -24.26 5.75
N GLY A 275 5.86 -23.81 4.49
CA GLY A 275 4.66 -23.41 3.74
C GLY A 275 3.53 -24.45 3.62
N SER A 276 3.02 -24.96 4.74
CA SER A 276 2.23 -26.18 4.87
C SER A 276 0.82 -25.97 4.35
N TRP A 277 0.26 -24.79 4.59
CA TRP A 277 -1.04 -24.42 4.04
C TRP A 277 -0.96 -24.22 2.52
N LEU A 278 0.15 -23.67 2.01
CA LEU A 278 0.33 -23.44 0.59
C LEU A 278 0.60 -24.76 -0.15
N LEU A 279 1.33 -25.68 0.49
CA LEU A 279 1.51 -27.06 0.01
C LEU A 279 0.18 -27.84 0.04
N GLU A 280 -0.61 -27.68 1.10
CA GLU A 280 -1.95 -28.28 1.19
C GLU A 280 -2.88 -27.75 0.10
N ASP A 281 -2.88 -26.43 -0.13
CA ASP A 281 -3.66 -25.78 -1.18
C ASP A 281 -3.17 -26.21 -2.57
N LEU A 282 -1.85 -26.29 -2.78
CA LEU A 282 -1.24 -26.77 -4.01
C LEU A 282 -1.69 -28.21 -4.33
N ASN A 283 -1.73 -29.08 -3.32
CA ASN A 283 -2.19 -30.48 -3.45
C ASN A 283 -3.69 -30.61 -3.72
N ARG A 284 -4.50 -29.63 -3.30
CA ARG A 284 -5.94 -29.59 -3.58
C ARG A 284 -6.24 -28.99 -4.95
N SER A 285 -5.46 -28.00 -5.38
CA SER A 285 -5.64 -27.26 -6.62
C SER A 285 -4.73 -27.82 -7.71
N ARG A 286 -5.17 -28.87 -8.42
CA ARG A 286 -4.49 -29.32 -9.65
C ARG A 286 -4.47 -28.18 -10.69
N ALA A 287 -3.50 -28.22 -11.61
CA ALA A 287 -2.93 -27.12 -12.42
C ALA A 287 -3.86 -26.27 -13.33
N SER A 288 -5.18 -26.28 -13.14
CA SER A 288 -6.13 -25.48 -13.91
C SER A 288 -5.90 -23.97 -13.77
N TRP A 289 -5.35 -23.52 -12.64
CA TRP A 289 -5.00 -22.12 -12.42
C TRP A 289 -3.86 -21.62 -13.31
N LEU A 290 -2.88 -22.47 -13.63
CA LEU A 290 -1.74 -22.09 -14.45
C LEU A 290 -2.17 -21.87 -15.90
N LEU A 291 -3.03 -22.77 -16.40
CA LEU A 291 -3.72 -22.60 -17.68
C LEU A 291 -4.56 -21.32 -17.68
N GLY A 292 -5.36 -21.09 -16.63
CA GLY A 292 -6.15 -19.87 -16.46
C GLY A 292 -5.28 -18.61 -16.52
N LEU A 293 -4.15 -18.59 -15.81
CA LEU A 293 -3.20 -17.48 -15.80
C LEU A 293 -2.62 -17.21 -17.19
N CYS A 294 -2.17 -18.25 -17.89
CA CYS A 294 -1.63 -18.12 -19.25
C CYS A 294 -2.70 -17.66 -20.25
N LYS A 295 -3.93 -18.18 -20.12
CA LYS A 295 -5.09 -17.73 -20.90
C LYS A 295 -5.50 -16.30 -20.60
N HIS A 296 -5.26 -15.82 -19.39
CA HIS A 296 -5.52 -14.44 -19.02
C HIS A 296 -4.61 -13.44 -19.75
N GLY A 297 -3.53 -13.91 -20.37
CA GLY A 297 -2.60 -13.05 -21.11
C GLY A 297 -1.61 -12.32 -20.23
N ILE A 298 -1.33 -12.82 -19.00
CA ILE A 298 -0.28 -12.25 -18.15
C ILE A 298 1.05 -12.29 -18.91
N THR A 299 1.73 -11.14 -19.00
CA THR A 299 3.03 -11.05 -19.67
C THR A 299 4.17 -11.47 -18.73
N TRP A 300 5.34 -11.77 -19.30
CA TRP A 300 6.54 -12.03 -18.50
C TRP A 300 6.86 -10.86 -17.56
N ASP A 301 6.79 -9.63 -18.07
CA ASP A 301 7.04 -8.41 -17.27
C ASP A 301 6.06 -8.27 -16.10
N GLN A 302 4.78 -8.57 -16.33
CA GLN A 302 3.77 -8.61 -15.28
C GLN A 302 4.10 -9.68 -14.22
N LEU A 303 4.54 -10.87 -14.65
CA LEU A 303 4.95 -11.94 -13.75
C LEU A 303 6.20 -11.56 -12.93
N GLN A 304 7.15 -10.83 -13.53
CA GLN A 304 8.38 -10.43 -12.85
C GLN A 304 8.14 -9.51 -11.65
N LEU A 305 7.04 -8.74 -11.63
CA LEU A 305 6.71 -7.88 -10.49
C LEU A 305 6.59 -8.67 -9.18
N PHE A 306 6.18 -9.94 -9.24
CA PHE A 306 5.99 -10.77 -8.04
C PHE A 306 7.30 -11.31 -7.44
N LYS A 307 8.45 -11.15 -8.11
CA LYS A 307 9.77 -11.50 -7.55
C LYS A 307 10.16 -10.58 -6.39
N ASP A 308 9.83 -9.30 -6.47
CA ASP A 308 10.15 -8.30 -5.44
C ASP A 308 9.09 -8.22 -4.33
N VAL A 309 8.00 -8.98 -4.45
CA VAL A 309 6.88 -9.00 -3.50
C VAL A 309 7.01 -10.16 -2.51
N GLU A 310 6.62 -9.92 -1.26
CA GLU A 310 6.54 -10.97 -0.24
C GLU A 310 5.28 -11.82 -0.39
N CYS A 311 5.38 -13.12 -0.10
CA CYS A 311 4.25 -14.05 -0.20
C CYS A 311 3.06 -13.61 0.67
N CYS A 312 3.33 -13.03 1.84
CA CYS A 312 2.30 -12.53 2.76
C CYS A 312 1.39 -11.46 2.12
N GLN A 313 1.93 -10.60 1.25
CA GLN A 313 1.16 -9.58 0.53
C GLN A 313 0.16 -10.23 -0.42
N LEU A 314 0.59 -11.25 -1.18
CA LEU A 314 -0.29 -11.96 -2.10
C LEU A 314 -1.29 -12.84 -1.36
N SER A 315 -0.89 -13.49 -0.26
CA SER A 315 -1.84 -14.20 0.61
C SER A 315 -2.90 -13.27 1.16
N PHE A 316 -2.53 -12.04 1.56
CA PHE A 316 -3.48 -11.03 1.99
C PHE A 316 -4.42 -10.60 0.84
N LEU A 317 -3.89 -10.25 -0.34
CA LEU A 317 -4.69 -9.84 -1.49
C LEU A 317 -5.64 -10.96 -1.96
N HIS A 318 -5.18 -12.20 -1.95
CA HIS A 318 -6.00 -13.36 -2.27
C HIS A 318 -7.11 -13.58 -1.23
N ALA A 319 -6.78 -13.55 0.07
CA ALA A 319 -7.77 -13.70 1.13
C ALA A 319 -8.79 -12.55 1.15
N PHE A 320 -8.33 -11.35 0.81
CA PHE A 320 -9.16 -10.18 0.61
C PHE A 320 -10.14 -10.39 -0.54
N ASP A 321 -9.65 -10.81 -1.71
CA ASP A 321 -10.48 -11.03 -2.89
C ASP A 321 -11.54 -12.12 -2.66
N THR A 322 -11.12 -13.22 -2.02
CA THR A 322 -11.95 -14.41 -1.75
C THR A 322 -12.80 -14.31 -0.49
N SER A 323 -12.83 -13.16 0.19
CA SER A 323 -13.58 -12.97 1.45
C SER A 323 -15.10 -13.19 1.34
N ARG A 324 -15.66 -13.28 0.13
CA ARG A 324 -17.07 -13.65 -0.15
C ARG A 324 -17.17 -14.72 -1.26
N ILE A 325 -17.53 -14.30 -2.47
CA ILE A 325 -17.71 -15.15 -3.66
C ILE A 325 -16.56 -14.90 -4.67
N GLY A 326 -15.53 -14.12 -4.28
CA GLY A 326 -14.51 -13.58 -5.19
C GLY A 326 -14.89 -12.23 -5.77
N GLY A 327 -13.94 -11.52 -6.39
CA GLY A 327 -14.17 -10.26 -7.12
C GLY A 327 -14.19 -9.00 -6.25
N THR A 328 -13.81 -9.13 -4.98
CA THR A 328 -13.70 -8.00 -4.04
C THR A 328 -12.60 -7.02 -4.47
N LEU A 329 -11.50 -7.53 -5.03
CA LEU A 329 -10.44 -6.68 -5.58
C LEU A 329 -10.92 -5.91 -6.81
N MET A 330 -11.64 -6.58 -7.72
CA MET A 330 -12.26 -5.96 -8.88
C MET A 330 -13.23 -4.84 -8.48
N GLU A 331 -14.12 -5.09 -7.50
CA GLU A 331 -15.01 -4.06 -6.96
C GLU A 331 -14.26 -2.85 -6.41
N LEU A 332 -13.15 -3.06 -5.71
CA LEU A 332 -12.30 -1.96 -5.24
C LEU A 332 -11.72 -1.17 -6.41
N LEU A 333 -11.19 -1.85 -7.42
CA LEU A 333 -10.53 -1.21 -8.56
C LEU A 333 -11.50 -0.36 -9.40
N LEU A 334 -12.77 -0.75 -9.51
CA LEU A 334 -13.82 0.09 -10.10
C LEU A 334 -13.99 1.45 -9.41
N VAL A 335 -13.60 1.55 -8.14
CA VAL A 335 -13.72 2.78 -7.35
C VAL A 335 -12.43 3.60 -7.37
N VAL A 336 -11.28 2.92 -7.25
CA VAL A 336 -10.00 3.60 -6.98
C VAL A 336 -9.09 3.77 -8.20
N SER A 337 -9.29 3.01 -9.29
CA SER A 337 -8.33 2.94 -10.42
C SER A 337 -7.91 4.30 -10.98
N ARG A 338 -8.87 5.21 -11.18
CA ARG A 338 -8.63 6.57 -11.69
C ARG A 338 -7.70 7.42 -10.80
N TYR A 339 -7.60 7.09 -9.51
CA TYR A 339 -6.80 7.83 -8.54
C TYR A 339 -5.40 7.23 -8.35
N LEU A 340 -5.09 6.10 -9.01
CA LEU A 340 -3.82 5.40 -8.88
C LEU A 340 -2.77 5.86 -9.90
N ASN A 341 -3.17 6.52 -10.98
CA ASN A 341 -2.26 6.92 -12.04
C ASN A 341 -1.49 8.21 -11.66
N GLU A 342 -0.18 8.08 -11.42
CA GLU A 342 0.72 9.21 -11.14
C GLU A 342 0.78 10.25 -12.27
N GLU A 343 0.48 9.86 -13.52
CA GLU A 343 0.50 10.76 -14.68
C GLU A 343 -0.73 11.69 -14.71
N ASN A 344 -1.85 11.27 -14.13
CA ASN A 344 -3.04 12.11 -13.99
C ASN A 344 -2.94 12.94 -12.71
N THR A 345 -2.21 14.04 -12.76
CA THR A 345 -1.92 14.88 -11.58
C THR A 345 -3.16 15.49 -10.92
N GLU A 346 -4.26 15.65 -11.65
CA GLU A 346 -5.51 16.20 -11.11
C GLU A 346 -6.20 15.20 -10.17
N ASP A 347 -6.33 13.95 -10.62
CA ASP A 347 -7.02 12.91 -9.88
C ASP A 347 -6.11 12.09 -8.96
N PHE A 348 -4.79 12.08 -9.20
CA PHE A 348 -3.88 11.24 -8.42
C PHE A 348 -4.03 11.45 -6.91
N ASP A 349 -4.25 10.34 -6.20
CA ASP A 349 -4.35 10.31 -4.75
C ASP A 349 -3.21 9.49 -4.13
N PRO A 350 -2.15 10.16 -3.64
CA PRO A 350 -1.03 9.46 -3.01
C PRO A 350 -1.43 8.77 -1.71
N HIS A 351 -2.51 9.19 -1.04
CA HIS A 351 -2.95 8.56 0.20
C HIS A 351 -3.65 7.22 -0.03
N ILE A 352 -4.14 6.99 -1.25
CA ILE A 352 -4.69 5.70 -1.69
C ILE A 352 -3.58 4.86 -2.31
N THR A 353 -2.83 5.42 -3.25
CA THR A 353 -1.79 4.69 -3.98
C THR A 353 -0.68 4.18 -3.06
N LEU A 354 -0.24 5.00 -2.10
CA LEU A 354 0.83 4.69 -1.16
C LEU A 354 0.32 4.12 0.17
N LEU A 355 -0.95 3.71 0.22
CA LEU A 355 -1.49 3.01 1.38
C LEU A 355 -0.66 1.74 1.62
N THR A 356 -0.11 1.61 2.83
CA THR A 356 0.78 0.49 3.13
C THR A 356 0.01 -0.79 3.42
N LEU A 357 0.60 -1.94 3.09
CA LEU A 357 0.08 -3.27 3.40
C LEU A 357 -0.17 -3.41 4.91
N LYS A 358 0.74 -2.87 5.73
CA LYS A 358 0.62 -2.87 7.19
C LYS A 358 -0.62 -2.11 7.68
N GLU A 359 -0.89 -0.93 7.13
CA GLU A 359 -2.11 -0.17 7.45
C GLU A 359 -3.37 -0.93 7.02
N TRP A 360 -3.34 -1.51 5.83
CA TRP A 360 -4.47 -2.25 5.28
C TRP A 360 -4.77 -3.53 6.09
N MET A 361 -3.75 -4.36 6.34
CA MET A 361 -3.88 -5.57 7.17
C MET A 361 -4.38 -5.23 8.58
N HIS A 362 -3.84 -4.18 9.20
CA HIS A 362 -4.24 -3.78 10.55
C HIS A 362 -5.75 -3.47 10.63
N PHE A 363 -6.29 -2.76 9.64
CA PHE A 363 -7.73 -2.50 9.56
C PHE A 363 -8.54 -3.80 9.52
N TYR A 364 -8.11 -4.79 8.75
CA TYR A 364 -8.81 -6.08 8.61
C TYR A 364 -8.68 -7.00 9.82
N HIS A 365 -7.58 -6.95 10.57
CA HIS A 365 -7.38 -7.82 11.74
C HIS A 365 -8.06 -7.30 13.02
N HIS A 366 -8.15 -5.98 13.20
CA HIS A 366 -8.66 -5.39 14.46
C HIS A 366 -10.16 -5.09 14.45
N ASP A 367 -10.83 -5.09 13.31
CA ASP A 367 -12.27 -4.84 13.21
C ASP A 367 -13.05 -6.18 13.16
N SER A 368 -13.02 -6.90 14.28
CA SER A 368 -13.64 -8.22 14.47
C SER A 368 -15.15 -8.26 14.22
N HIS A 369 -15.80 -7.11 14.03
CA HIS A 369 -17.23 -6.97 13.74
C HIS A 369 -17.56 -6.81 12.25
N ARG A 370 -16.56 -6.81 11.36
CA ARG A 370 -16.76 -6.61 9.90
C ARG A 370 -16.39 -7.83 9.06
N VAL A 371 -16.49 -9.02 9.63
CA VAL A 371 -16.09 -10.30 9.00
C VAL A 371 -16.92 -10.64 7.75
N TYR A 372 -18.08 -10.01 7.52
CA TYR A 372 -18.90 -10.33 6.34
C TYR A 372 -19.55 -9.07 5.72
N GLY A 373 -18.83 -8.43 4.80
CA GLY A 373 -19.43 -7.39 3.97
C GLY A 373 -18.42 -6.36 3.50
N PHE A 374 -17.73 -6.67 2.40
CA PHE A 374 -16.73 -5.82 1.78
C PHE A 374 -17.22 -4.40 1.41
N HIS A 375 -18.52 -4.15 1.37
CA HIS A 375 -18.96 -2.89 0.81
C HIS A 375 -18.75 -1.67 1.72
N ASN A 376 -19.22 -1.71 2.97
CA ASN A 376 -19.18 -0.50 3.80
C ASN A 376 -17.84 -0.34 4.52
N GLY A 377 -17.24 -1.45 4.94
CA GLY A 377 -16.03 -1.40 5.75
C GLY A 377 -14.80 -0.94 4.97
N ALA A 378 -14.56 -1.55 3.81
CA ALA A 378 -13.43 -1.20 2.96
C ALA A 378 -13.59 0.18 2.36
N LEU A 379 -14.76 0.50 1.81
CA LEU A 379 -15.03 1.82 1.25
C LEU A 379 -14.88 2.93 2.31
N GLU A 380 -15.37 2.72 3.54
CA GLU A 380 -15.14 3.65 4.64
C GLU A 380 -13.65 3.77 4.99
N PHE A 381 -12.91 2.67 4.97
CA PHE A 381 -11.47 2.69 5.20
C PHE A 381 -10.71 3.46 4.13
N PHE A 382 -11.01 3.24 2.84
CA PHE A 382 -10.40 4.01 1.76
C PHE A 382 -10.85 5.47 1.77
N ASN A 383 -12.12 5.77 2.04
CA ASN A 383 -12.61 7.15 2.23
C ASN A 383 -11.95 7.89 3.39
N LYS A 384 -11.48 7.18 4.43
CA LYS A 384 -10.69 7.80 5.52
C LYS A 384 -9.29 8.24 5.09
N HIS A 385 -8.77 7.65 4.01
CA HIS A 385 -7.44 7.96 3.48
C HIS A 385 -7.53 8.87 2.26
N SER A 386 -8.58 8.76 1.46
CA SER A 386 -8.74 9.55 0.25
C SER A 386 -9.15 11.00 0.54
N LYS A 387 -8.67 11.91 -0.32
CA LYS A 387 -9.24 13.26 -0.42
C LYS A 387 -10.58 13.27 -1.19
N HIS A 388 -10.91 12.18 -1.87
CA HIS A 388 -12.11 12.02 -2.69
C HIS A 388 -13.22 11.28 -1.93
N ASN A 389 -14.48 11.61 -2.26
CA ASN A 389 -15.63 10.87 -1.76
C ASN A 389 -15.89 9.65 -2.66
N LEU A 390 -15.22 8.54 -2.33
CA LEU A 390 -15.34 7.26 -3.02
C LEU A 390 -16.75 6.68 -2.81
N GLN A 391 -17.41 6.31 -3.91
CA GLN A 391 -18.76 5.79 -3.89
C GLN A 391 -18.80 4.30 -4.27
N LYS A 392 -19.88 3.64 -3.86
CA LYS A 392 -20.19 2.26 -4.23
C LYS A 392 -20.11 2.10 -5.76
N PRO A 393 -19.37 1.12 -6.28
CA PRO A 393 -19.37 0.87 -7.71
C PRO A 393 -20.74 0.33 -8.14
N LYS A 394 -21.19 0.72 -9.34
CA LYS A 394 -22.32 0.09 -10.01
C LYS A 394 -21.79 -1.09 -10.82
N LEU A 395 -22.02 -2.30 -10.33
CA LEU A 395 -21.71 -3.52 -11.08
C LEU A 395 -22.70 -3.70 -12.22
N SER A 396 -22.20 -3.93 -13.42
CA SER A 396 -22.95 -4.32 -14.62
C SER A 396 -22.53 -5.71 -15.07
N SER A 397 -23.34 -6.33 -15.93
CA SER A 397 -23.04 -7.62 -16.55
C SER A 397 -21.72 -7.60 -17.35
N SER A 398 -21.33 -6.44 -17.88
CA SER A 398 -20.06 -6.25 -18.61
C SER A 398 -18.81 -6.47 -17.77
N HIS A 399 -18.91 -6.51 -16.44
CA HIS A 399 -17.77 -6.79 -15.55
C HIS A 399 -17.65 -8.28 -15.18
N LEU A 400 -18.63 -9.10 -15.56
CA LEU A 400 -18.78 -10.49 -15.09
C LEU A 400 -18.89 -11.42 -16.30
N HIS A 401 -17.80 -11.56 -17.05
CA HIS A 401 -17.70 -12.57 -18.12
C HIS A 401 -16.90 -13.75 -17.56
N TYR A 402 -17.52 -14.93 -17.55
CA TYR A 402 -16.85 -16.15 -17.14
C TYR A 402 -17.02 -17.25 -18.19
N TYR A 403 -15.97 -18.03 -18.37
CA TYR A 403 -15.87 -19.12 -19.34
C TYR A 403 -15.52 -20.42 -18.61
N LEU A 404 -16.07 -21.52 -19.10
CA LEU A 404 -15.53 -22.84 -18.82
C LEU A 404 -14.25 -23.03 -19.64
N ILE A 405 -13.18 -23.54 -19.02
CA ILE A 405 -11.93 -23.84 -19.73
C ILE A 405 -11.72 -25.35 -19.72
N ASP A 406 -11.61 -25.98 -20.90
CA ASP A 406 -11.23 -27.40 -20.97
C ASP A 406 -9.79 -27.55 -20.44
N PRO A 407 -9.58 -28.32 -19.35
CA PRO A 407 -8.27 -28.45 -18.72
C PRO A 407 -7.24 -29.16 -19.60
N ASN A 408 -7.66 -29.87 -20.66
CA ASN A 408 -6.77 -30.59 -21.56
C ASN A 408 -6.32 -29.75 -22.75
N THR A 409 -7.23 -28.99 -23.36
CA THR A 409 -6.93 -28.21 -24.56
C THR A 409 -6.66 -26.75 -24.21
N GLY A 410 -7.38 -26.19 -23.23
CA GLY A 410 -7.44 -24.77 -22.96
C GLY A 410 -8.54 -24.05 -23.73
N GLU A 411 -9.37 -24.74 -24.51
CA GLU A 411 -10.48 -24.10 -25.21
C GLU A 411 -11.50 -23.50 -24.22
N ARG A 412 -12.03 -22.32 -24.55
CA ARG A 412 -13.01 -21.58 -23.74
C ARG A 412 -14.42 -21.83 -24.27
N TYR A 413 -15.35 -22.09 -23.36
CA TYR A 413 -16.78 -22.25 -23.65
C TYR A 413 -17.60 -21.31 -22.76
N ARG A 414 -18.73 -20.82 -23.26
CA ARG A 414 -19.70 -20.04 -22.47
C ARG A 414 -20.80 -20.92 -21.92
#